data_AF-A0A8I2GJR2-F1
#
_entry.id   AF-A0A8I2GJR2-F1
#
_cell.length_a   1.000
_cell.length_b   1.000
_cell.length_c   1.000
_cell.angle_alpha   90.00
_cell.angle_beta   90.00
_cell.angle_gamma   90.00
#
_symmetry.space_group_name_H-M   'P 1'
#
loop_
_entity.id
_entity.type
_entity.pdbx_description
1 polymer ?
#
loop_
_entity_poly.entity_id
_entity_poly.type
_entity_poly.pdbx_seq_one_letter_code
_entity_poly.pdbx_strand_id
1 'polypeptide(L)'
;MGNAHINRIGLGKSALGFVLVIFCLLSCSQALAAPADIGGLTVNLPDSASGWRKAGKGNLFMLQKDFPETEDNKRGNALIQITKPLPATRNSLQAGMKTFVATLPDMAKEDILIKHYGVTVNGYDIRVEERCCVHQKNVTISQIVVGIAGDKRQAYLQLVLLNVNGDRSSSAEADFATLVRSVKLDPSDKDFDLVPASDDGGLDGVFTHLDTGLRPNVFGGIDFYSDSTITMFDPKGLFSTELPKGGRSIAEHCRDTPTDCGIYKLAGGGFFSSAGSIEMRSVTSAYGTIEIETKPFSKKGEDLVIADADHRAVPPFDEGTTLDGEWVSTFASSGMTATSSGSVASSHTLTLHRNGTFERTGWSGASMTNEIGGSQSGVTMSSNPPGASGRYKLSGYRLDLTDASGRTETMSIFEPDKGSDGLLVINGNNYLKDDGK
;
A
#
# COMPACT_ATOMS: atom_id res chain seq x y z
N MET A 1 49.63 -53.42 13.54
CA MET A 1 51.09 -53.25 13.39
C MET A 1 51.30 -51.98 12.59
N GLY A 2 52.01 -50.94 12.99
CA GLY A 2 52.86 -50.67 14.13
C GLY A 2 53.52 -49.30 13.84
N ASN A 3 53.48 -48.43 14.84
CA ASN A 3 54.35 -47.28 15.14
C ASN A 3 54.71 -46.19 14.12
N ALA A 4 54.46 -44.97 14.62
CA ALA A 4 55.06 -43.69 14.26
C ALA A 4 56.56 -43.58 14.65
N HIS A 5 57.24 -42.59 14.05
CA HIS A 5 58.30 -41.71 14.59
C HIS A 5 58.97 -40.98 13.39
N ILE A 6 59.49 -39.74 13.42
CA ILE A 6 59.67 -38.65 14.39
C ILE A 6 60.06 -37.37 13.61
N ASN A 7 59.57 -36.24 14.12
CA ASN A 7 60.07 -34.85 14.13
C ASN A 7 61.13 -34.34 13.13
N ARG A 8 60.88 -33.10 12.67
CA ARG A 8 61.78 -31.98 12.96
C ARG A 8 61.04 -30.66 13.20
N ILE A 9 61.43 -30.04 14.31
CA ILE A 9 60.98 -28.78 14.90
C ILE A 9 61.75 -27.61 14.26
N GLY A 10 61.10 -26.48 14.06
CA GLY A 10 61.71 -25.18 13.78
C GLY A 10 60.80 -24.03 14.18
N LEU A 11 60.92 -23.59 15.43
CA LEU A 11 60.23 -22.45 16.04
C LEU A 11 60.59 -21.12 15.37
N GLY A 12 59.59 -20.27 15.16
CA GLY A 12 59.72 -18.82 14.95
C GLY A 12 58.50 -18.10 15.50
N LYS A 13 58.65 -17.43 16.64
CA LYS A 13 57.61 -16.68 17.39
C LYS A 13 57.16 -15.43 16.61
N SER A 14 55.87 -15.10 16.62
CA SER A 14 55.37 -13.86 17.24
C SER A 14 53.84 -13.76 17.16
N ALA A 15 53.27 -13.25 18.24
CA ALA A 15 51.87 -12.95 18.45
C ALA A 15 51.32 -11.87 17.49
N LEU A 16 50.06 -12.00 17.08
CA LEU A 16 49.04 -10.95 17.24
C LEU A 16 47.66 -11.53 16.87
N GLY A 17 46.64 -11.14 17.63
CA GLY A 17 45.30 -11.72 17.60
C GLY A 17 44.55 -11.58 16.28
N PHE A 18 43.67 -12.54 16.03
CA PHE A 18 42.60 -12.43 15.04
C PHE A 18 41.28 -12.79 15.71
N VAL A 19 40.61 -11.77 16.24
CA VAL A 19 39.15 -11.72 16.33
C VAL A 19 38.69 -11.20 14.97
N LEU A 20 38.03 -12.03 14.18
CA LEU A 20 37.16 -11.57 13.08
C LEU A 20 36.08 -12.65 12.89
N VAL A 21 34.96 -12.53 13.61
CA VAL A 21 33.69 -12.01 13.06
C VAL A 21 33.10 -12.97 12.02
N ILE A 22 32.34 -13.94 12.54
CA ILE A 22 31.24 -14.58 11.84
C ILE A 22 30.09 -13.55 11.87
N PHE A 23 30.01 -12.72 10.82
CA PHE A 23 28.83 -11.91 10.48
C PHE A 23 28.68 -11.94 8.95
N CYS A 24 28.07 -13.01 8.43
CA CYS A 24 27.52 -13.03 7.07
C CYS A 24 26.10 -13.60 7.10
N LEU A 25 25.30 -13.12 8.05
CA LEU A 25 23.85 -13.17 7.97
C LEU A 25 23.37 -11.75 8.20
N LEU A 26 22.51 -11.26 7.29
CA LEU A 26 21.90 -9.93 7.26
C LEU A 26 22.74 -8.82 6.62
N SER A 27 22.73 -8.82 5.29
CA SER A 27 22.59 -7.61 4.47
C SER A 27 22.21 -8.03 3.06
N CYS A 28 20.97 -8.53 2.87
CA CYS A 28 20.33 -8.36 1.57
C CYS A 28 20.02 -6.87 1.46
N SER A 29 21.00 -6.09 1.02
CA SER A 29 20.70 -4.87 0.31
C SER A 29 19.85 -5.31 -0.88
N GLN A 30 18.54 -5.06 -0.82
CA GLN A 30 17.69 -5.19 -1.99
C GLN A 30 18.39 -4.44 -3.12
N ALA A 31 18.73 -5.13 -4.19
CA ALA A 31 19.29 -4.50 -5.37
C ALA A 31 18.21 -3.55 -5.89
N LEU A 32 18.34 -2.27 -5.54
CA LEU A 32 17.46 -1.24 -6.05
C LEU A 32 17.54 -1.31 -7.58
N ALA A 33 16.37 -1.43 -8.21
CA ALA A 33 16.12 -1.20 -9.62
C ALA A 33 17.17 -0.23 -10.23
N ALA A 34 17.90 -0.67 -11.26
CA ALA A 34 18.96 0.14 -11.84
C ALA A 34 18.35 1.35 -12.60
N PRO A 35 18.86 2.58 -12.36
CA PRO A 35 18.48 3.74 -13.18
C PRO A 35 18.87 3.49 -14.63
N ALA A 36 17.94 3.73 -15.54
CA ALA A 36 18.13 3.64 -16.97
C ALA A 36 17.76 4.97 -17.63
N ASP A 37 18.62 5.42 -18.54
CA ASP A 37 18.34 6.55 -19.43
C ASP A 37 17.77 6.04 -20.77
N ILE A 38 16.56 6.48 -21.10
CA ILE A 38 15.83 6.15 -22.33
C ILE A 38 15.70 7.43 -23.16
N GLY A 39 16.84 7.90 -23.68
CA GLY A 39 16.88 9.06 -24.58
C GLY A 39 16.51 10.38 -23.90
N GLY A 40 16.96 10.58 -22.66
CA GLY A 40 16.68 11.75 -21.83
C GLY A 40 15.55 11.53 -20.81
N LEU A 41 14.95 10.33 -20.76
CA LEU A 41 14.01 9.90 -19.73
C LEU A 41 14.77 9.03 -18.72
N THR A 42 14.82 9.42 -17.45
CA THR A 42 15.39 8.54 -16.42
C THR A 42 14.27 7.77 -15.74
N VAL A 43 14.44 6.45 -15.60
CA VAL A 43 13.52 5.54 -14.90
C VAL A 43 14.29 4.48 -14.13
N ASN A 44 13.72 3.97 -13.04
CA ASN A 44 14.21 2.78 -12.36
C ASN A 44 13.49 1.55 -12.95
N LEU A 45 14.26 0.66 -13.59
CA LEU A 45 13.70 -0.54 -14.21
C LEU A 45 13.38 -1.61 -13.17
N PRO A 46 12.28 -2.37 -13.29
CA PRO A 46 11.99 -3.51 -12.43
C PRO A 46 13.19 -4.43 -12.27
N ASP A 47 13.35 -5.00 -11.07
CA ASP A 47 14.44 -5.94 -10.80
C ASP A 47 14.38 -7.11 -11.79
N SER A 48 15.54 -7.44 -12.37
CA SER A 48 15.72 -8.63 -13.20
C SER A 48 15.33 -9.92 -12.46
N ALA A 49 15.51 -9.98 -11.14
CA ALA A 49 15.08 -11.09 -10.30
C ALA A 49 13.55 -11.25 -10.26
N SER A 50 12.79 -10.16 -10.50
CA SER A 50 11.33 -10.19 -10.67
C SER A 50 10.89 -10.75 -12.02
N GLY A 51 11.81 -11.24 -12.86
CA GLY A 51 11.52 -11.94 -14.12
C GLY A 51 11.36 -11.04 -15.34
N TRP A 52 11.63 -9.74 -15.21
CA TRP A 52 11.62 -8.80 -16.33
C TRP A 52 12.89 -8.90 -17.15
N ARG A 53 12.74 -8.92 -18.47
CA ARG A 53 13.85 -8.86 -19.42
C ARG A 53 13.58 -7.86 -20.52
N LYS A 54 14.64 -7.21 -21.02
CA LYS A 54 14.55 -6.34 -22.19
C LYS A 54 14.07 -7.14 -23.41
N ALA A 55 13.14 -6.57 -24.17
CA ALA A 55 12.52 -7.22 -25.31
C ALA A 55 12.47 -6.32 -26.56
N GLY A 56 12.26 -6.97 -27.70
CA GLY A 56 11.99 -6.36 -29.00
C GLY A 56 13.15 -5.63 -29.69
N LYS A 57 12.86 -5.11 -30.88
CA LYS A 57 13.77 -4.36 -31.76
C LYS A 57 13.01 -3.13 -32.28
N GLY A 58 13.51 -1.92 -32.06
CA GLY A 58 12.83 -0.70 -32.49
C GLY A 58 13.15 0.53 -31.63
N ASN A 59 12.36 1.59 -31.82
CA ASN A 59 12.57 2.88 -31.14
C ASN A 59 11.93 2.97 -29.74
N LEU A 60 11.01 2.05 -29.40
CA LEU A 60 10.41 1.93 -28.08
C LEU A 60 11.28 1.04 -27.19
N PHE A 61 11.47 1.46 -25.95
CA PHE A 61 12.09 0.61 -24.95
C PHE A 61 11.03 -0.35 -24.42
N MET A 62 11.32 -1.65 -24.42
CA MET A 62 10.36 -2.67 -24.01
C MET A 62 10.95 -3.65 -23.01
N LEU A 63 10.14 -4.01 -22.03
CA LEU A 63 10.40 -5.09 -21.09
C LEU A 63 9.31 -6.14 -21.21
N GLN A 64 9.67 -7.39 -20.96
CA GLN A 64 8.77 -8.54 -20.98
C GLN A 64 8.96 -9.39 -19.73
N LYS A 65 7.85 -9.87 -19.16
CA LYS A 65 7.81 -10.88 -18.10
C LYS A 65 6.91 -12.02 -18.54
N ASP A 66 7.43 -13.24 -18.51
CA ASP A 66 6.66 -14.44 -18.86
C ASP A 66 6.11 -15.08 -17.60
N PHE A 67 4.85 -15.52 -17.66
CA PHE A 67 4.24 -16.34 -16.62
C PHE A 67 4.03 -17.76 -17.16
N PRO A 68 4.66 -18.78 -16.56
CA PRO A 68 4.49 -20.15 -17.00
C PRO A 68 3.04 -20.62 -16.82
N GLU A 69 2.65 -21.64 -17.57
CA GLU A 69 1.38 -22.31 -17.37
C GLU A 69 1.38 -23.05 -16.01
N THR A 70 0.27 -22.97 -15.29
CA THR A 70 0.00 -23.71 -14.06
C THR A 70 -1.34 -24.42 -14.18
N GLU A 71 -1.68 -25.29 -13.22
CA GLU A 71 -2.97 -26.01 -13.22
C GLU A 71 -4.17 -25.06 -13.36
N ASP A 72 -4.12 -23.91 -12.67
CA ASP A 72 -5.23 -22.95 -12.67
C ASP A 72 -5.16 -21.89 -13.78
N ASN A 73 -4.01 -21.73 -14.44
CA ASN A 73 -3.77 -20.58 -15.31
C ASN A 73 -2.97 -20.94 -16.55
N LYS A 74 -3.47 -20.51 -17.72
CA LYS A 74 -2.75 -20.58 -18.99
C LYS A 74 -1.42 -19.83 -18.90
N ARG A 75 -0.52 -20.13 -19.84
CA ARG A 75 0.68 -19.32 -20.05
C ARG A 75 0.28 -17.86 -20.30
N GLY A 76 0.89 -16.96 -19.53
CA GLY A 76 0.63 -15.53 -19.58
C GLY A 76 1.89 -14.73 -19.92
N ASN A 77 1.70 -13.47 -20.27
CA ASN A 77 2.79 -12.56 -20.57
C ASN A 77 2.42 -11.12 -20.18
N ALA A 78 3.40 -10.37 -19.68
CA ALA A 78 3.29 -8.94 -19.43
C ALA A 78 4.35 -8.18 -20.22
N LEU A 79 3.97 -7.06 -20.82
CA LEU A 79 4.84 -6.19 -21.61
C LEU A 79 4.78 -4.76 -21.07
N ILE A 80 5.92 -4.17 -20.76
CA ILE A 80 6.04 -2.73 -20.51
C ILE A 80 6.64 -2.09 -21.76
N GLN A 81 6.03 -1.02 -22.27
CA GLN A 81 6.57 -0.21 -23.35
C GLN A 81 6.72 1.24 -22.90
N ILE A 82 7.86 1.85 -23.25
CA ILE A 82 8.25 3.19 -22.81
C ILE A 82 8.70 3.98 -24.03
N THR A 83 8.13 5.18 -24.22
CA THR A 83 8.59 6.11 -25.25
C THR A 83 9.82 6.87 -24.78
N LYS A 84 10.66 7.31 -25.73
CA LYS A 84 11.57 8.43 -25.46
C LYS A 84 10.74 9.70 -25.19
N PRO A 85 11.27 10.70 -24.47
CA PRO A 85 10.59 11.98 -24.30
C PRO A 85 10.30 12.63 -25.65
N LEU A 86 9.06 13.05 -25.85
CA LEU A 86 8.60 13.72 -27.05
C LEU A 86 8.48 15.23 -26.79
N PRO A 87 8.96 16.10 -27.70
CA PRO A 87 8.76 17.53 -27.57
C PRO A 87 7.27 17.87 -27.80
N ALA A 88 6.56 18.22 -26.73
CA ALA A 88 5.12 18.48 -26.76
C ALA A 88 4.71 19.30 -25.54
N THR A 89 3.65 20.10 -25.67
CA THR A 89 3.13 20.98 -24.61
C THR A 89 2.11 20.26 -23.76
N ARG A 90 2.10 20.51 -22.44
CA ARG A 90 1.18 19.90 -21.46
C ARG A 90 -0.25 19.61 -21.96
N ASN A 91 -0.88 20.58 -22.63
CA ASN A 91 -2.26 20.47 -23.15
C ASN A 91 -2.45 19.38 -24.24
N SER A 92 -1.39 18.90 -24.88
CA SER A 92 -1.48 17.83 -25.90
C SER A 92 -1.44 16.42 -25.30
N LEU A 93 -1.34 16.29 -23.97
CA LEU A 93 -1.16 14.99 -23.31
C LEU A 93 -2.24 13.98 -23.72
N GLN A 94 -3.51 14.39 -23.71
CA GLN A 94 -4.63 13.52 -24.07
C GLN A 94 -4.56 13.06 -25.54
N ALA A 95 -4.21 13.97 -26.46
CA ALA A 95 -4.11 13.64 -27.87
C ALA A 95 -2.97 12.62 -28.11
N GLY A 96 -1.81 12.82 -27.49
CA GLY A 96 -0.70 11.89 -27.61
C GLY A 96 -0.94 10.56 -26.90
N MET A 97 -1.68 10.54 -25.78
CA MET A 97 -2.17 9.28 -25.17
C MET A 97 -3.02 8.49 -26.15
N LYS A 98 -3.98 9.14 -26.83
CA LYS A 98 -4.82 8.48 -27.85
C LYS A 98 -3.97 7.88 -28.98
N THR A 99 -2.95 8.60 -29.45
CA THR A 99 -2.00 8.09 -30.45
C THR A 99 -1.20 6.90 -29.93
N PHE A 100 -0.76 6.94 -28.67
CA PHE A 100 0.02 5.87 -28.08
C PHE A 100 -0.81 4.60 -27.83
N VAL A 101 -2.05 4.74 -27.34
CA VAL A 101 -3.00 3.62 -27.20
C VAL A 101 -3.28 2.97 -28.56
N ALA A 102 -3.39 3.77 -29.63
CA ALA A 102 -3.64 3.27 -30.99
C ALA A 102 -2.52 2.38 -31.56
N THR A 103 -1.37 2.25 -30.87
CA THR A 103 -0.36 1.21 -31.17
C THR A 103 -0.90 -0.21 -30.96
N LEU A 104 -1.97 -0.37 -30.17
CA LEU A 104 -2.77 -1.57 -30.02
C LEU A 104 -4.21 -1.27 -30.47
N PRO A 105 -4.52 -1.39 -31.78
CA PRO A 105 -5.77 -0.91 -32.36
C PRO A 105 -7.04 -1.47 -31.72
N ASP A 106 -7.00 -2.70 -31.22
CA ASP A 106 -8.16 -3.31 -30.59
C ASP A 106 -8.40 -2.77 -29.18
N MET A 107 -7.34 -2.47 -28.42
CA MET A 107 -7.50 -1.77 -27.14
C MET A 107 -8.02 -0.35 -27.34
N ALA A 108 -7.67 0.33 -28.44
CA ALA A 108 -8.15 1.68 -28.72
C ALA A 108 -9.67 1.78 -28.96
N LYS A 109 -10.36 0.65 -29.15
CA LYS A 109 -11.81 0.58 -29.30
C LYS A 109 -12.54 0.38 -27.97
N GLU A 110 -11.83 -0.09 -26.95
CA GLU A 110 -12.40 -0.33 -25.64
C GLU A 110 -12.68 0.98 -24.91
N ASP A 111 -13.70 0.96 -24.06
CA ASP A 111 -14.05 2.07 -23.20
C ASP A 111 -12.90 2.37 -22.23
N ILE A 112 -12.72 3.67 -21.95
CA ILE A 112 -11.66 4.14 -21.07
C ILE A 112 -12.18 4.12 -19.64
N LEU A 113 -11.61 3.26 -18.81
CA LEU A 113 -11.70 3.40 -17.38
C LEU A 113 -10.60 4.38 -16.96
N ILE A 114 -10.94 5.66 -16.90
CA ILE A 114 -10.02 6.67 -16.36
C ILE A 114 -9.84 6.33 -14.88
N LYS A 115 -8.64 5.84 -14.54
CA LYS A 115 -8.33 5.49 -13.15
C LYS A 115 -7.93 6.74 -12.37
N HIS A 116 -7.03 7.57 -12.92
CA HIS A 116 -6.49 8.71 -12.18
C HIS A 116 -6.05 9.88 -13.08
N TYR A 117 -6.18 11.11 -12.57
CA TYR A 117 -5.67 12.33 -13.18
C TYR A 117 -5.20 13.29 -12.09
N GLY A 118 -4.00 13.84 -12.23
CA GLY A 118 -3.44 14.76 -11.25
C GLY A 118 -2.03 15.19 -11.64
N VAL A 119 -1.18 15.40 -10.64
CA VAL A 119 0.23 15.77 -10.84
C VAL A 119 1.20 14.76 -10.24
N THR A 120 2.45 14.77 -10.68
CA THR A 120 3.56 14.04 -10.02
C THR A 120 4.19 14.90 -8.92
N VAL A 121 5.09 14.33 -8.11
CA VAL A 121 5.90 15.09 -7.12
C VAL A 121 6.74 16.22 -7.74
N ASN A 122 7.03 16.13 -9.05
CA ASN A 122 7.76 17.15 -9.80
C ASN A 122 6.82 18.16 -10.50
N GLY A 123 5.50 18.09 -10.25
CA GLY A 123 4.52 19.05 -10.78
C GLY A 123 4.05 18.81 -12.21
N TYR A 124 4.49 17.72 -12.85
CA TYR A 124 4.03 17.30 -14.18
C TYR A 124 2.61 16.74 -14.15
N ASP A 125 1.82 16.97 -15.19
CA ASP A 125 0.53 16.29 -15.34
C ASP A 125 0.76 14.79 -15.50
N ILE A 126 -0.03 13.99 -14.81
CA ILE A 126 -0.09 12.55 -14.99
C ILE A 126 -1.52 12.13 -15.24
N ARG A 127 -1.70 11.25 -16.23
CA ARG A 127 -2.98 10.63 -16.56
C ARG A 127 -2.79 9.13 -16.68
N VAL A 128 -3.64 8.38 -15.98
CA VAL A 128 -3.63 6.92 -15.96
C VAL A 128 -4.97 6.41 -16.46
N GLU A 129 -4.93 5.59 -17.51
CA GLU A 129 -6.08 4.99 -18.14
C GLU A 129 -5.93 3.47 -18.14
N GLU A 130 -6.99 2.77 -17.73
CA GLU A 130 -7.10 1.33 -17.89
C GLU A 130 -8.14 0.99 -18.95
N ARG A 131 -7.86 -0.08 -19.69
CA ARG A 131 -8.75 -0.66 -20.68
C ARG A 131 -8.77 -2.17 -20.49
N CYS A 132 -9.97 -2.70 -20.39
CA CYS A 132 -10.23 -4.13 -20.28
C CYS A 132 -11.60 -4.40 -20.92
N CYS A 133 -11.85 -5.53 -21.57
CA CYS A 133 -10.89 -6.57 -21.93
C CYS A 133 -11.15 -7.02 -23.36
N VAL A 134 -10.09 -6.98 -24.18
CA VAL A 134 -10.16 -7.51 -25.54
C VAL A 134 -9.94 -9.02 -25.49
N HIS A 135 -10.92 -9.76 -26.01
CA HIS A 135 -10.80 -11.20 -26.21
C HIS A 135 -10.46 -11.49 -27.67
N GLN A 136 -9.24 -11.98 -27.93
CA GLN A 136 -8.81 -12.41 -29.25
C GLN A 136 -8.40 -13.86 -29.26
N LYS A 137 -9.21 -14.69 -29.93
CA LYS A 137 -9.04 -16.14 -29.97
C LYS A 137 -9.01 -16.71 -28.53
N ASN A 138 -7.82 -17.03 -28.02
CA ASN A 138 -7.58 -17.61 -26.70
C ASN A 138 -6.71 -16.69 -25.81
N VAL A 139 -6.63 -15.40 -26.14
CA VAL A 139 -5.88 -14.40 -25.38
C VAL A 139 -6.83 -13.33 -24.88
N THR A 140 -6.84 -13.11 -23.57
CA THR A 140 -7.44 -11.95 -22.92
C THR A 140 -6.37 -10.88 -22.77
N ILE A 141 -6.68 -9.66 -23.21
CA ILE A 141 -5.77 -8.52 -23.19
C ILE A 141 -6.36 -7.43 -22.29
N SER A 142 -5.57 -6.95 -21.33
CA SER A 142 -5.83 -5.69 -20.63
C SER A 142 -4.63 -4.77 -20.74
N GLN A 143 -4.87 -3.48 -20.58
CA GLN A 143 -3.87 -2.44 -20.81
C GLN A 143 -4.01 -1.33 -19.77
N ILE A 144 -2.88 -0.92 -19.20
CA ILE A 144 -2.77 0.29 -18.39
C ILE A 144 -1.82 1.24 -19.10
N VAL A 145 -2.26 2.47 -19.35
CA VAL A 145 -1.50 3.49 -20.06
C VAL A 145 -1.33 4.70 -19.16
N VAL A 146 -0.08 5.14 -19.03
CA VAL A 146 0.31 6.31 -18.26
C VAL A 146 0.91 7.33 -19.23
N GLY A 147 0.39 8.55 -19.20
CA GLY A 147 1.03 9.69 -19.84
C GLY A 147 1.49 10.69 -18.79
N ILE A 148 2.73 11.19 -18.92
CA ILE A 148 3.30 12.22 -18.04
C ILE A 148 3.76 13.39 -18.91
N ALA A 149 3.33 14.60 -18.57
CA ALA A 149 3.63 15.81 -19.33
C ALA A 149 4.15 16.96 -18.46
N GLY A 150 5.34 17.43 -18.81
CA GLY A 150 5.84 18.74 -18.39
C GLY A 150 5.60 19.82 -19.45
N ASP A 151 6.24 20.97 -19.26
CA ASP A 151 6.00 22.14 -20.13
C ASP A 151 6.54 21.96 -21.55
N LYS A 152 7.61 21.16 -21.70
CA LYS A 152 8.35 21.00 -22.97
C LYS A 152 8.41 19.58 -23.49
N ARG A 153 8.19 18.58 -22.62
CA ARG A 153 8.39 17.17 -22.94
C ARG A 153 7.28 16.32 -22.34
N GLN A 154 6.97 15.22 -23.01
CA GLN A 154 6.03 14.21 -22.56
C GLN A 154 6.61 12.82 -22.75
N ALA A 155 6.21 11.89 -21.89
CA ALA A 155 6.52 10.48 -22.05
C ALA A 155 5.26 9.64 -21.83
N TYR A 156 5.19 8.52 -22.55
CA TYR A 156 4.11 7.55 -22.41
C TYR A 156 4.68 6.20 -22.07
N LEU A 157 3.98 5.53 -21.15
CA LEU A 157 4.30 4.21 -20.67
C LEU A 157 3.03 3.37 -20.75
N GLN A 158 3.17 2.09 -21.10
CA GLN A 158 2.05 1.17 -21.00
C GLN A 158 2.47 -0.20 -20.50
N LEU A 159 1.61 -0.79 -19.68
CA LEU A 159 1.63 -2.20 -19.31
C LEU A 159 0.53 -2.92 -20.10
N VAL A 160 0.89 -3.97 -20.80
CA VAL A 160 -0.03 -4.85 -21.53
C VAL A 160 0.04 -6.22 -20.88
N LEU A 161 -1.12 -6.74 -20.51
CA LEU A 161 -1.27 -8.03 -19.83
C LEU A 161 -1.99 -8.99 -20.77
N LEU A 162 -1.38 -10.15 -21.03
CA LEU A 162 -1.85 -11.17 -21.96
C LEU A 162 -2.08 -12.47 -21.18
N ASN A 163 -3.33 -12.86 -20.96
CA ASN A 163 -3.69 -14.01 -20.11
C ASN A 163 -3.06 -13.95 -18.71
N VAL A 164 -3.05 -12.75 -18.12
CA VAL A 164 -2.55 -12.49 -16.76
C VAL A 164 -3.72 -11.96 -15.93
N ASN A 165 -3.96 -12.57 -14.77
CA ASN A 165 -5.03 -12.24 -13.82
C ASN A 165 -4.56 -12.49 -12.38
N GLY A 166 -5.37 -12.09 -11.39
CA GLY A 166 -5.10 -12.31 -9.97
C GLY A 166 -3.70 -11.85 -9.55
N ASP A 167 -3.03 -12.65 -8.71
CA ASP A 167 -1.69 -12.36 -8.18
C ASP A 167 -0.64 -12.09 -9.26
N ARG A 168 -0.76 -12.73 -10.44
CA ARG A 168 0.15 -12.48 -11.56
C ARG A 168 -0.01 -11.07 -12.11
N SER A 169 -1.25 -10.57 -12.17
CA SER A 169 -1.58 -9.19 -12.56
C SER A 169 -1.05 -8.22 -11.52
N SER A 170 -1.39 -8.43 -10.24
CA SER A 170 -0.95 -7.59 -9.13
C SER A 170 0.57 -7.48 -9.05
N SER A 171 1.30 -8.58 -9.29
CA SER A 171 2.76 -8.54 -9.35
C SER A 171 3.29 -7.68 -10.50
N ALA A 172 2.74 -7.81 -11.72
CA ALA A 172 3.18 -7.01 -12.86
C ALA A 172 2.81 -5.52 -12.71
N GLU A 173 1.63 -5.23 -12.16
CA GLU A 173 1.17 -3.87 -11.90
C GLU A 173 1.98 -3.17 -10.82
N ALA A 174 2.38 -3.87 -9.74
CA ALA A 174 3.24 -3.31 -8.70
C ALA A 174 4.63 -2.91 -9.22
N ASP A 175 5.23 -3.78 -10.06
CA ASP A 175 6.49 -3.50 -10.75
C ASP A 175 6.35 -2.27 -11.68
N PHE A 176 5.26 -2.22 -12.46
CA PHE A 176 4.99 -1.11 -13.38
C PHE A 176 4.72 0.21 -12.65
N ALA A 177 3.94 0.19 -11.56
CA ALA A 177 3.67 1.35 -10.73
C ALA A 177 4.95 1.93 -10.13
N THR A 178 5.86 1.08 -9.66
CA THR A 178 7.18 1.50 -9.15
C THR A 178 8.03 2.16 -10.24
N LEU A 179 8.04 1.59 -11.45
CA LEU A 179 8.70 2.21 -12.60
C LEU A 179 8.10 3.59 -12.91
N VAL A 180 6.76 3.70 -12.94
CA VAL A 180 6.08 4.96 -13.25
C VAL A 180 6.39 6.05 -12.23
N ARG A 181 6.39 5.74 -10.93
CA ARG A 181 6.77 6.69 -9.87
C ARG A 181 8.20 7.21 -10.04
N SER A 182 9.10 6.38 -10.57
CA SER A 182 10.50 6.76 -10.78
C SER A 182 10.77 7.63 -12.01
N VAL A 183 9.75 7.95 -12.81
CA VAL A 183 9.92 8.70 -14.06
C VAL A 183 10.42 10.12 -13.78
N LYS A 184 11.54 10.45 -14.42
CA LYS A 184 12.11 11.81 -14.50
C LYS A 184 12.16 12.24 -15.95
N LEU A 185 11.42 13.29 -16.30
CA LEU A 185 11.39 13.91 -17.63
C LEU A 185 12.60 14.82 -17.86
N ASP A 186 13.19 15.33 -16.78
CA ASP A 186 14.40 16.13 -16.76
C ASP A 186 15.43 15.56 -15.75
N PRO A 187 16.74 15.60 -16.06
CA PRO A 187 17.77 15.14 -15.12
C PRO A 187 17.78 15.85 -13.75
N SER A 188 17.21 17.05 -13.66
CA SER A 188 17.09 17.79 -12.40
C SER A 188 15.87 17.40 -11.56
N ASP A 189 15.00 16.53 -12.07
CA ASP A 189 13.84 16.03 -11.34
C ASP A 189 14.25 15.25 -10.09
N LYS A 190 13.47 15.44 -9.03
CA LYS A 190 13.63 14.72 -7.77
C LYS A 190 13.14 13.29 -7.94
N ASP A 191 13.72 12.38 -7.16
CA ASP A 191 13.13 11.06 -6.96
C ASP A 191 11.74 11.20 -6.34
N PHE A 192 10.91 10.18 -6.56
CA PHE A 192 9.62 10.11 -5.87
C PHE A 192 9.86 9.96 -4.37
N ASP A 193 9.52 11.01 -3.65
CA ASP A 193 9.53 11.04 -2.20
C ASP A 193 8.50 12.07 -1.71
N LEU A 194 7.85 11.77 -0.59
CA LEU A 194 6.91 12.66 0.05
C LEU A 194 7.68 13.50 1.08
N VAL A 195 8.36 14.53 0.59
CA VAL A 195 9.13 15.45 1.44
C VAL A 195 8.40 16.80 1.48
N PRO A 196 7.80 17.16 2.63
CA PRO A 196 7.19 18.47 2.80
C PRO A 196 8.21 19.61 2.67
N ALA A 197 7.76 20.79 2.28
CA ALA A 197 8.56 22.00 2.34
C ALA A 197 8.80 22.44 3.79
N SER A 198 9.81 23.29 4.02
CA SER A 198 10.15 23.75 5.38
C SER A 198 9.06 24.58 6.06
N ASP A 199 8.14 25.15 5.29
CA ASP A 199 7.00 25.94 5.74
C ASP A 199 5.66 25.16 5.68
N ASP A 200 5.70 23.87 5.35
CA ASP A 200 4.55 22.97 5.42
C ASP A 200 4.31 22.48 6.87
N GLY A 201 3.13 21.93 7.14
CA GLY A 201 2.80 21.34 8.44
C GLY A 201 2.10 22.23 9.47
N GLY A 202 2.27 21.90 10.75
CA GLY A 202 1.69 22.62 11.91
C GLY A 202 0.53 21.93 12.65
N LEU A 203 0.15 20.72 12.25
CA LEU A 203 -0.77 19.81 12.96
C LEU A 203 -0.01 18.59 13.48
N ASP A 204 -0.45 18.06 14.60
CA ASP A 204 0.12 16.84 15.20
C ASP A 204 -1.03 16.03 15.81
N GLY A 205 -0.97 14.70 15.66
CA GLY A 205 -1.91 13.76 16.26
C GLY A 205 -2.80 13.03 15.26
N VAL A 206 -3.69 12.20 15.81
CA VAL A 206 -4.63 11.35 15.08
C VAL A 206 -6.03 11.90 15.23
N PHE A 207 -6.77 11.93 14.13
CA PHE A 207 -8.12 12.46 14.06
C PHE A 207 -9.04 11.46 13.38
N THR A 208 -10.29 11.38 13.83
CA THR A 208 -11.34 10.57 13.22
C THR A 208 -12.46 11.42 12.68
N HIS A 209 -13.03 11.03 11.55
CA HIS A 209 -14.20 11.66 10.97
C HIS A 209 -15.19 10.58 10.53
N LEU A 210 -16.44 10.73 10.96
CA LEU A 210 -17.53 9.83 10.56
C LEU A 210 -18.10 10.30 9.21
N ASP A 211 -17.79 9.56 8.16
CA ASP A 211 -18.37 9.75 6.83
C ASP A 211 -19.62 8.86 6.71
N THR A 212 -20.77 9.50 6.52
CA THR A 212 -22.06 8.80 6.40
C THR A 212 -22.76 9.28 5.16
N GLY A 213 -23.37 8.35 4.44
CA GLY A 213 -24.03 8.70 3.19
C GLY A 213 -24.76 7.54 2.57
N LEU A 214 -25.21 7.79 1.33
CA LEU A 214 -25.87 6.81 0.50
C LEU A 214 -25.01 6.59 -0.74
N ARG A 215 -24.63 5.34 -1.04
CA ARG A 215 -23.87 4.99 -2.24
C ARG A 215 -24.54 3.88 -3.03
N PRO A 216 -24.48 3.89 -4.39
CA PRO A 216 -24.94 2.77 -5.18
C PRO A 216 -24.21 1.49 -4.77
N ASN A 217 -24.96 0.41 -4.63
CA ASN A 217 -24.39 -0.91 -4.38
C ASN A 217 -24.21 -1.68 -5.69
N VAL A 218 -23.38 -2.72 -5.65
CA VAL A 218 -23.02 -3.54 -6.82
C VAL A 218 -24.22 -4.28 -7.44
N PHE A 219 -25.38 -4.23 -6.81
CA PHE A 219 -26.63 -4.83 -7.26
C PHE A 219 -27.66 -3.80 -7.77
N GLY A 220 -27.25 -2.54 -7.97
CA GLY A 220 -28.09 -1.47 -8.51
C GLY A 220 -29.07 -0.86 -7.49
N GLY A 221 -28.90 -1.16 -6.20
CA GLY A 221 -29.58 -0.50 -5.09
C GLY A 221 -28.79 0.67 -4.51
N ILE A 222 -29.25 1.20 -3.38
CA ILE A 222 -28.57 2.23 -2.59
C ILE A 222 -28.30 1.65 -1.20
N ASP A 223 -27.04 1.66 -0.79
CA ASP A 223 -26.63 1.31 0.57
C ASP A 223 -26.40 2.57 1.39
N PHE A 224 -26.84 2.55 2.64
CA PHE A 224 -26.34 3.46 3.66
C PHE A 224 -24.96 2.98 4.10
N TYR A 225 -23.98 3.89 4.09
CA TYR A 225 -22.65 3.63 4.64
C TYR A 225 -22.39 4.58 5.80
N SER A 226 -21.56 4.13 6.74
CA SER A 226 -21.18 4.83 7.95
C SER A 226 -19.76 4.42 8.30
N ASP A 227 -18.81 5.08 7.65
CA ASP A 227 -17.40 4.73 7.69
C ASP A 227 -16.66 5.74 8.58
N SER A 228 -15.92 5.26 9.58
CA SER A 228 -15.03 6.11 10.39
C SER A 228 -13.68 6.19 9.68
N THR A 229 -13.38 7.36 9.15
CA THR A 229 -12.10 7.66 8.50
C THR A 229 -11.10 8.17 9.52
N ILE A 230 -9.82 7.85 9.32
CA ILE A 230 -8.71 8.30 10.17
C ILE A 230 -7.86 9.27 9.36
N THR A 231 -7.30 10.27 10.02
CA THR A 231 -6.21 11.08 9.47
C THR A 231 -5.19 11.33 10.56
N MET A 232 -3.96 10.88 10.34
CA MET A 232 -2.82 11.17 11.19
C MET A 232 -2.02 12.31 10.56
N PHE A 233 -1.75 13.37 11.31
CA PHE A 233 -0.88 14.47 10.89
C PHE A 233 0.44 14.42 11.65
N ASP A 234 1.53 14.68 10.93
CA ASP A 234 2.84 14.96 11.48
C ASP A 234 3.14 16.46 11.39
N PRO A 235 3.78 17.05 12.41
CA PRO A 235 4.01 18.50 12.48
C PRO A 235 4.86 19.04 11.34
N LYS A 236 5.63 18.20 10.65
CA LYS A 236 6.47 18.60 9.51
C LYS A 236 5.72 18.63 8.17
N GLY A 237 4.42 18.32 8.14
CA GLY A 237 3.62 18.42 6.93
C GLY A 237 3.35 17.10 6.21
N LEU A 238 3.63 15.95 6.83
CA LEU A 238 3.13 14.65 6.34
C LEU A 238 1.76 14.34 6.93
N PHE A 239 0.91 13.69 6.16
CA PHE A 239 -0.30 13.07 6.71
C PHE A 239 -0.49 11.67 6.14
N SER A 240 -1.25 10.86 6.87
CA SER A 240 -1.69 9.54 6.44
C SER A 240 -3.16 9.32 6.77
N THR A 241 -3.86 8.63 5.88
CA THR A 241 -5.26 8.20 6.07
C THR A 241 -5.37 6.91 6.88
N GLU A 242 -4.23 6.34 7.27
CA GLU A 242 -4.12 5.12 8.05
C GLU A 242 -3.24 5.35 9.28
N LEU A 243 -3.45 4.57 10.32
CA LEU A 243 -2.55 4.56 11.46
C LEU A 243 -1.41 3.54 11.19
N PRO A 244 -0.13 3.95 11.14
CA PRO A 244 0.97 3.06 10.82
C PRO A 244 0.99 1.78 11.68
N LYS A 245 0.82 0.64 11.01
CA LYS A 245 0.82 -0.68 11.68
C LYS A 245 2.21 -1.00 12.23
N GLY A 246 2.24 -1.73 13.34
CA GLY A 246 3.50 -2.20 13.94
C GLY A 246 4.32 -1.14 14.65
N GLY A 247 3.72 -0.02 15.05
CA GLY A 247 4.43 1.07 15.74
C GLY A 247 5.44 1.81 14.88
N ARG A 248 5.31 1.70 13.54
CA ARG A 248 6.13 2.43 12.57
C ARG A 248 5.85 3.93 12.62
N SER A 249 6.83 4.72 12.19
CA SER A 249 6.61 6.15 11.95
C SER A 249 5.76 6.39 10.69
N ILE A 250 5.11 7.56 10.60
CA ILE A 250 4.39 7.97 9.41
C ILE A 250 5.31 8.00 8.17
N ALA A 251 6.56 8.46 8.32
CA ALA A 251 7.51 8.56 7.22
C ALA A 251 7.92 7.19 6.68
N GLU A 252 8.08 6.18 7.55
CA GLU A 252 8.31 4.80 7.11
C GLU A 252 7.08 4.24 6.40
N HIS A 253 5.90 4.45 6.97
CA HIS A 253 4.65 3.99 6.35
C HIS A 253 4.42 4.60 4.97
N CYS A 254 4.60 5.91 4.81
CA CYS A 254 4.41 6.61 3.54
C CYS A 254 5.42 6.23 2.46
N ARG A 255 6.60 5.70 2.85
CA ARG A 255 7.56 5.16 1.89
C ARG A 255 7.11 3.81 1.34
N ASP A 256 6.55 2.97 2.22
CA ASP A 256 6.11 1.61 1.87
C ASP A 256 4.75 1.61 1.16
N THR A 257 3.80 2.42 1.66
CA THR A 257 2.45 2.55 1.15
C THR A 257 2.10 4.02 0.84
N PRO A 258 2.65 4.61 -0.23
CA PRO A 258 2.45 6.03 -0.53
C PRO A 258 0.99 6.43 -0.71
N THR A 259 0.12 5.52 -1.17
CA THR A 259 -1.31 5.78 -1.43
C THR A 259 -2.12 6.12 -0.18
N ASP A 260 -1.61 5.74 0.99
CA ASP A 260 -2.25 6.04 2.26
C ASP A 260 -1.79 7.40 2.80
N CYS A 261 -1.04 8.18 2.00
CA CYS A 261 -0.27 9.32 2.46
C CYS A 261 -0.34 10.52 1.53
N GLY A 262 0.07 11.66 2.08
CA GLY A 262 0.31 12.88 1.33
C GLY A 262 1.08 13.91 2.14
N ILE A 263 1.17 15.12 1.58
CA ILE A 263 1.73 16.28 2.26
C ILE A 263 0.66 17.35 2.44
N TYR A 264 0.73 18.12 3.53
CA TYR A 264 -0.22 19.18 3.80
C TYR A 264 0.46 20.48 4.23
N LYS A 265 -0.22 21.58 3.94
CA LYS A 265 0.18 22.93 4.33
C LYS A 265 -1.00 23.68 4.91
N LEU A 266 -0.80 24.29 6.07
CA LEU A 266 -1.75 25.26 6.62
C LEU A 266 -1.53 26.62 5.97
N ALA A 267 -2.60 27.24 5.51
CA ALA A 267 -2.57 28.54 4.86
C ALA A 267 -3.63 29.49 5.43
N GLY A 268 -3.39 30.79 5.23
CA GLY A 268 -4.13 31.83 5.95
C GLY A 268 -3.67 31.94 7.41
N GLY A 269 -4.16 32.97 8.10
CA GLY A 269 -3.67 33.33 9.43
C GLY A 269 -2.51 34.33 9.39
N GLY A 270 -2.56 35.32 10.27
CA GLY A 270 -1.49 36.30 10.49
C GLY A 270 -0.94 36.19 11.91
N PHE A 271 -0.14 37.16 12.33
CA PHE A 271 0.46 37.21 13.68
C PHE A 271 -0.58 37.12 14.83
N PHE A 272 -1.86 37.36 14.53
CA PHE A 272 -2.97 37.35 15.47
C PHE A 272 -4.14 36.43 15.08
N SER A 273 -4.03 35.62 14.02
CA SER A 273 -5.12 34.74 13.59
C SER A 273 -4.64 33.34 13.20
N SER A 274 -5.46 32.34 13.49
CA SER A 274 -5.22 30.94 13.09
C SER A 274 -5.30 30.77 11.57
N ALA A 275 -4.73 29.67 11.07
CA ALA A 275 -4.92 29.25 9.70
C ALA A 275 -6.42 29.13 9.35
N GLY A 276 -6.74 29.49 8.10
CA GLY A 276 -8.11 29.50 7.58
C GLY A 276 -8.34 28.46 6.47
N SER A 277 -7.27 27.87 5.94
CA SER A 277 -7.34 26.78 4.98
C SER A 277 -6.23 25.75 5.20
N ILE A 278 -6.47 24.55 4.70
CA ILE A 278 -5.50 23.47 4.60
C ILE A 278 -5.41 23.04 3.15
N GLU A 279 -4.21 23.06 2.58
CA GLU A 279 -3.90 22.45 1.29
C GLU A 279 -3.40 21.04 1.54
N MET A 280 -4.08 20.04 0.97
CA MET A 280 -3.75 18.62 1.06
C MET A 280 -3.30 18.16 -0.32
N ARG A 281 -2.15 17.48 -0.39
CA ARG A 281 -1.62 16.87 -1.60
C ARG A 281 -1.54 15.36 -1.40
N SER A 282 -2.62 14.67 -1.75
CA SER A 282 -2.81 13.23 -1.49
C SER A 282 -2.29 12.40 -2.64
N VAL A 283 -1.56 11.32 -2.37
CA VAL A 283 -1.23 10.34 -3.41
C VAL A 283 -2.45 9.45 -3.64
N THR A 284 -3.15 9.63 -4.75
CA THR A 284 -4.43 8.93 -5.03
C THR A 284 -4.26 7.68 -5.87
N SER A 285 -3.03 7.36 -6.29
CA SER A 285 -2.75 6.17 -7.09
C SER A 285 -1.40 5.55 -6.79
N ALA A 286 -1.31 4.23 -6.99
CA ALA A 286 -0.03 3.52 -6.96
C ALA A 286 0.98 4.09 -7.96
N TYR A 287 0.53 4.80 -9.01
CA TYR A 287 1.40 5.41 -10.02
C TYR A 287 2.02 6.74 -9.57
N GLY A 288 1.76 7.19 -8.34
CA GLY A 288 2.27 8.46 -7.81
C GLY A 288 1.48 9.67 -8.32
N THR A 289 0.22 9.47 -8.68
CA THR A 289 -0.69 10.58 -8.97
C THR A 289 -1.01 11.31 -7.67
N ILE A 290 -0.84 12.63 -7.68
CA ILE A 290 -1.12 13.52 -6.56
C ILE A 290 -2.30 14.40 -6.93
N GLU A 291 -3.31 14.41 -6.08
CA GLU A 291 -4.43 15.34 -6.14
C GLU A 291 -4.22 16.43 -5.09
N ILE A 292 -4.47 17.68 -5.49
CA ILE A 292 -4.29 18.86 -4.64
C ILE A 292 -5.66 19.43 -4.34
N GLU A 293 -6.02 19.47 -3.06
CA GLU A 293 -7.27 20.04 -2.58
C GLU A 293 -6.96 21.14 -1.56
N THR A 294 -7.59 22.29 -1.69
CA THR A 294 -7.57 23.33 -0.64
C THR A 294 -8.94 23.41 -0.01
N LYS A 295 -9.00 23.17 1.31
CA LYS A 295 -10.24 23.13 2.08
C LYS A 295 -10.25 24.24 3.13
N PRO A 296 -11.43 24.81 3.47
CA PRO A 296 -11.58 25.62 4.67
C PRO A 296 -11.11 24.85 5.91
N PHE A 297 -10.43 25.54 6.82
CA PHE A 297 -9.82 24.93 8.00
C PHE A 297 -10.02 25.81 9.24
N SER A 298 -10.31 25.18 10.37
CA SER A 298 -10.20 25.81 11.69
C SER A 298 -9.93 24.78 12.78
N LYS A 299 -9.39 25.22 13.92
CA LYS A 299 -9.25 24.41 15.13
C LYS A 299 -10.42 24.69 16.08
N LYS A 300 -10.94 23.65 16.72
CA LYS A 300 -12.03 23.71 17.71
C LYS A 300 -11.60 22.99 18.99
N GLY A 301 -10.81 23.69 19.81
CA GLY A 301 -10.09 23.03 20.90
C GLY A 301 -9.01 22.11 20.33
N GLU A 302 -9.01 20.85 20.74
CA GLU A 302 -8.14 19.81 20.17
C GLU A 302 -8.66 19.25 18.84
N ASP A 303 -9.95 19.40 18.55
CA ASP A 303 -10.56 18.90 17.31
C ASP A 303 -10.26 19.84 16.13
N LEU A 304 -10.47 19.33 14.91
CA LEU A 304 -10.32 20.10 13.66
C LEU A 304 -11.67 20.21 12.95
N VAL A 305 -11.84 21.28 12.20
CA VAL A 305 -12.92 21.40 11.21
C VAL A 305 -12.28 21.59 9.84
N ILE A 306 -12.49 20.64 8.93
CA ILE A 306 -11.94 20.65 7.57
C ILE A 306 -13.10 20.52 6.58
N ALA A 307 -13.27 21.49 5.68
CA ALA A 307 -14.41 21.54 4.76
C ALA A 307 -15.78 21.34 5.47
N ASP A 308 -15.97 22.05 6.58
CA ASP A 308 -17.18 22.00 7.44
C ASP A 308 -17.46 20.65 8.12
N ALA A 309 -16.57 19.66 7.97
CA ALA A 309 -16.64 18.40 8.68
C ALA A 309 -15.87 18.47 10.01
N ASP A 310 -16.47 17.96 11.09
CA ASP A 310 -15.77 17.79 12.38
C ASP A 310 -14.86 16.56 12.29
N HIS A 311 -13.58 16.76 12.63
CA HIS A 311 -12.56 15.74 12.81
C HIS A 311 -12.16 15.71 14.30
N ARG A 312 -12.53 14.64 15.00
CA ARG A 312 -12.33 14.52 16.44
C ARG A 312 -10.91 14.05 16.74
N ALA A 313 -10.24 14.71 17.66
CA ALA A 313 -8.93 14.29 18.13
C ALA A 313 -9.05 12.98 18.92
N VAL A 314 -8.20 12.02 18.55
CA VAL A 314 -8.07 10.74 19.23
C VAL A 314 -6.86 10.81 20.14
N PRO A 315 -7.01 10.91 21.47
CA PRO A 315 -5.87 10.98 22.36
C PRO A 315 -5.06 9.66 22.37
N PRO A 316 -3.72 9.73 22.50
CA PRO A 316 -2.91 8.54 22.72
C PRO A 316 -3.14 7.95 24.12
N PHE A 317 -2.83 6.67 24.30
CA PHE A 317 -2.78 6.05 25.62
C PHE A 317 -1.58 6.55 26.42
N ASP A 318 -1.80 6.86 27.68
CA ASP A 318 -0.72 7.12 28.63
C ASP A 318 0.16 5.87 28.82
N GLU A 319 1.44 6.08 29.09
CA GLU A 319 2.37 4.98 29.34
C GLU A 319 1.93 4.17 30.57
N GLY A 320 1.80 2.85 30.40
CA GLY A 320 1.39 1.96 31.47
C GLY A 320 -0.12 1.87 31.66
N THR A 321 -0.92 2.44 30.75
CA THR A 321 -2.37 2.20 30.72
C THR A 321 -2.66 0.70 30.67
N THR A 322 -3.64 0.27 31.47
CA THR A 322 -4.11 -1.12 31.50
C THR A 322 -5.60 -1.15 31.20
N LEU A 323 -5.99 -2.03 30.29
CA LEU A 323 -7.38 -2.32 29.95
C LEU A 323 -7.84 -3.60 30.65
N ASP A 324 -9.14 -3.71 30.89
CA ASP A 324 -9.76 -4.88 31.51
C ASP A 324 -11.05 -5.23 30.77
N GLY A 325 -11.06 -6.39 30.12
CA GLY A 325 -12.21 -6.84 29.32
C GLY A 325 -11.84 -7.84 28.23
N GLU A 326 -12.85 -8.22 27.47
CA GLU A 326 -12.75 -9.05 26.28
C GLU A 326 -13.21 -8.22 25.08
N TRP A 327 -12.45 -8.29 23.99
CA TRP A 327 -12.76 -7.59 22.75
C TRP A 327 -12.78 -8.53 21.58
N VAL A 328 -13.84 -8.45 20.77
CA VAL A 328 -14.09 -9.37 19.66
C VAL A 328 -14.11 -8.60 18.36
N SER A 329 -13.31 -9.06 17.40
CA SER A 329 -13.36 -8.63 16.00
C SER A 329 -13.90 -9.75 15.15
N THR A 330 -15.03 -9.51 14.48
CA THR A 330 -15.62 -10.47 13.55
C THR A 330 -15.60 -9.92 12.13
N PHE A 331 -15.35 -10.82 11.19
CA PHE A 331 -15.48 -10.54 9.76
C PHE A 331 -16.25 -11.69 9.13
N ALA A 332 -17.26 -11.38 8.31
CA ALA A 332 -17.97 -12.37 7.54
C ALA A 332 -18.34 -11.79 6.17
N SER A 333 -18.17 -12.61 5.14
CA SER A 333 -18.55 -12.27 3.77
C SER A 333 -19.10 -13.51 3.08
N SER A 334 -20.14 -13.35 2.26
CA SER A 334 -20.71 -14.43 1.46
C SER A 334 -21.17 -13.91 0.10
N GLY A 335 -21.18 -14.79 -0.88
CA GLY A 335 -21.54 -14.46 -2.25
C GLY A 335 -21.92 -15.68 -3.07
N MET A 336 -22.63 -15.43 -4.17
CA MET A 336 -23.08 -16.48 -5.11
C MET A 336 -22.92 -15.99 -6.55
N THR A 337 -22.45 -16.88 -7.42
CA THR A 337 -22.43 -16.76 -8.87
C THR A 337 -23.41 -17.76 -9.49
N ALA A 338 -23.59 -17.74 -10.81
CA ALA A 338 -24.52 -18.63 -11.51
C ALA A 338 -24.23 -20.14 -11.33
N THR A 339 -23.01 -20.52 -10.93
CA THR A 339 -22.59 -21.92 -10.77
C THR A 339 -21.79 -22.18 -9.50
N SER A 340 -21.67 -21.19 -8.61
CA SER A 340 -20.92 -21.34 -7.36
C SER A 340 -21.45 -20.46 -6.25
N SER A 341 -21.24 -20.85 -5.00
CA SER A 341 -21.43 -20.00 -3.83
C SER A 341 -20.25 -20.13 -2.89
N GLY A 342 -19.97 -19.07 -2.14
CA GLY A 342 -18.84 -19.01 -1.23
C GLY A 342 -19.17 -18.20 0.00
N SER A 343 -18.55 -18.55 1.12
CA SER A 343 -18.54 -17.73 2.32
C SER A 343 -17.19 -17.83 3.01
N VAL A 344 -16.81 -16.77 3.69
CA VAL A 344 -15.67 -16.70 4.61
C VAL A 344 -16.12 -15.99 5.87
N ALA A 345 -15.72 -16.51 7.02
CA ALA A 345 -15.96 -15.89 8.30
C ALA A 345 -14.73 -16.06 9.20
N SER A 346 -14.50 -15.10 10.08
CA SER A 346 -13.46 -15.18 11.10
C SER A 346 -13.87 -14.40 12.34
N SER A 347 -13.38 -14.85 13.49
CA SER A 347 -13.49 -14.16 14.76
C SER A 347 -12.13 -14.15 15.45
N HIS A 348 -11.75 -13.01 15.99
CA HIS A 348 -10.56 -12.85 16.83
C HIS A 348 -11.00 -12.25 18.16
N THR A 349 -10.67 -12.93 19.24
CA THR A 349 -10.95 -12.48 20.60
C THR A 349 -9.64 -12.11 21.27
N LEU A 350 -9.56 -10.90 21.82
CA LEU A 350 -8.45 -10.41 22.61
C LEU A 350 -8.97 -10.05 24.00
N THR A 351 -8.51 -10.76 25.02
CA THR A 351 -8.78 -10.47 26.42
C THR A 351 -7.59 -9.76 27.00
N LEU A 352 -7.79 -8.56 27.55
CA LEU A 352 -6.76 -7.79 28.25
C LEU A 352 -7.15 -7.71 29.72
N HIS A 353 -6.16 -7.92 30.59
CA HIS A 353 -6.35 -7.86 32.03
C HIS A 353 -5.66 -6.65 32.64
N ARG A 354 -6.24 -6.13 33.71
CA ARG A 354 -5.68 -4.98 34.45
C ARG A 354 -4.25 -5.21 34.99
N ASN A 355 -3.85 -6.46 35.18
CA ASN A 355 -2.50 -6.83 35.64
C ASN A 355 -1.44 -6.80 34.51
N GLY A 356 -1.82 -6.42 33.29
CA GLY A 356 -0.96 -6.39 32.11
C GLY A 356 -0.75 -7.75 31.43
N THR A 357 -1.63 -8.75 31.65
CA THR A 357 -1.63 -10.01 30.89
C THR A 357 -2.68 -9.99 29.79
N PHE A 358 -2.44 -10.74 28.72
CA PHE A 358 -3.41 -10.93 27.64
C PHE A 358 -3.65 -12.40 27.34
N GLU A 359 -4.81 -12.68 26.77
CA GLU A 359 -5.15 -13.93 26.10
C GLU A 359 -5.74 -13.60 24.72
N ARG A 360 -5.37 -14.37 23.70
CA ARG A 360 -5.90 -14.21 22.34
C ARG A 360 -6.33 -15.57 21.82
N THR A 361 -7.54 -15.63 21.30
CA THR A 361 -8.06 -16.80 20.56
C THR A 361 -8.68 -16.34 19.26
N GLY A 362 -8.96 -17.29 18.37
CA GLY A 362 -9.65 -16.97 17.14
C GLY A 362 -9.98 -18.20 16.32
N TRP A 363 -10.81 -17.99 15.32
CA TRP A 363 -11.13 -18.99 14.32
C TRP A 363 -11.34 -18.30 12.97
N SER A 364 -11.11 -19.05 11.90
CA SER A 364 -11.51 -18.68 10.55
C SER A 364 -12.13 -19.89 9.85
N GLY A 365 -13.06 -19.64 8.95
CA GLY A 365 -13.73 -20.67 8.18
C GLY A 365 -14.09 -20.15 6.80
N ALA A 366 -14.03 -21.04 5.82
CA ALA A 366 -14.47 -20.76 4.46
C ALA A 366 -15.28 -21.95 3.95
N SER A 367 -16.36 -21.67 3.24
CA SER A 367 -17.17 -22.68 2.54
C SER A 367 -17.29 -22.30 1.08
N MET A 368 -17.16 -23.25 0.17
CA MET A 368 -17.39 -23.05 -1.25
C MET A 368 -18.22 -24.20 -1.80
N THR A 369 -19.20 -23.90 -2.65
CA THR A 369 -19.99 -24.90 -3.38
C THR A 369 -19.92 -24.57 -4.87
N ASN A 370 -19.67 -25.55 -5.72
CA ASN A 370 -19.74 -25.42 -7.17
C ASN A 370 -20.74 -26.43 -7.74
N GLU A 371 -21.53 -26.00 -8.72
CA GLU A 371 -22.38 -26.84 -9.53
C GLU A 371 -21.80 -26.94 -10.95
N ILE A 372 -21.26 -28.11 -11.31
CA ILE A 372 -20.77 -28.38 -12.67
C ILE A 372 -21.54 -29.57 -13.22
N GLY A 373 -22.27 -29.37 -14.33
CA GLY A 373 -22.95 -30.45 -15.06
C GLY A 373 -24.00 -31.22 -14.27
N GLY A 374 -24.71 -30.56 -13.33
CA GLY A 374 -25.74 -31.18 -12.49
C GLY A 374 -25.19 -31.94 -11.27
N SER A 375 -23.88 -31.87 -11.00
CA SER A 375 -23.27 -32.36 -9.77
C SER A 375 -22.89 -31.20 -8.86
N GLN A 376 -23.32 -31.26 -7.60
CA GLN A 376 -22.97 -30.29 -6.55
C GLN A 376 -21.75 -30.79 -5.78
N SER A 377 -20.68 -30.02 -5.75
CA SER A 377 -19.49 -30.30 -4.94
C SER A 377 -19.25 -29.14 -3.99
N GLY A 378 -19.05 -29.44 -2.70
CA GLY A 378 -18.83 -28.44 -1.67
C GLY A 378 -17.60 -28.76 -0.83
N VAL A 379 -16.85 -27.72 -0.47
CA VAL A 379 -15.69 -27.78 0.44
C VAL A 379 -15.92 -26.78 1.56
N THR A 380 -15.81 -27.22 2.81
CA THR A 380 -15.77 -26.35 3.98
C THR A 380 -14.45 -26.60 4.71
N MET A 381 -13.73 -25.52 4.99
CA MET A 381 -12.50 -25.54 5.76
C MET A 381 -12.66 -24.64 6.97
N SER A 382 -12.12 -25.04 8.11
CA SER A 382 -12.00 -24.21 9.30
C SER A 382 -10.61 -24.33 9.89
N SER A 383 -10.15 -23.25 10.51
CA SER A 383 -8.89 -23.20 11.25
C SER A 383 -9.12 -22.50 12.57
N ASN A 384 -8.67 -23.14 13.64
CA ASN A 384 -8.69 -22.58 15.00
C ASN A 384 -7.24 -22.56 15.47
N PRO A 385 -6.48 -21.47 15.22
CA PRO A 385 -5.12 -21.37 15.71
C PRO A 385 -5.08 -21.55 17.24
N PRO A 386 -4.04 -22.19 17.79
CA PRO A 386 -3.87 -22.30 19.23
C PRO A 386 -3.92 -20.93 19.88
N GLY A 387 -4.62 -20.83 21.02
CA GLY A 387 -4.65 -19.60 21.80
C GLY A 387 -3.24 -19.16 22.22
N ALA A 388 -3.03 -17.85 22.27
CA ALA A 388 -1.79 -17.24 22.73
C ALA A 388 -2.04 -16.44 24.00
N SER A 389 -1.09 -16.43 24.92
CA SER A 389 -1.16 -15.61 26.13
C SER A 389 0.21 -15.07 26.51
N GLY A 390 0.23 -14.02 27.32
CA GLY A 390 1.46 -13.36 27.71
C GLY A 390 1.23 -12.04 28.42
N ARG A 391 2.16 -11.09 28.23
CA ARG A 391 2.12 -9.75 28.80
C ARG A 391 1.86 -8.72 27.72
N TYR A 392 1.10 -7.68 28.02
CA TYR A 392 0.92 -6.56 27.11
C TYR A 392 1.40 -5.24 27.71
N LYS A 393 1.75 -4.29 26.83
CA LYS A 393 2.03 -2.90 27.20
C LYS A 393 1.33 -1.97 26.22
N LEU A 394 0.66 -0.95 26.76
CA LEU A 394 0.12 0.18 26.00
C LEU A 394 1.00 1.42 26.19
N SER A 395 1.25 2.12 25.09
CA SER A 395 1.95 3.40 25.08
C SER A 395 1.68 4.13 23.78
N GLY A 396 1.18 5.37 23.85
CA GLY A 396 0.87 6.13 22.64
C GLY A 396 -0.27 5.46 21.87
N TYR A 397 -0.05 5.22 20.58
CA TYR A 397 -0.95 4.45 19.73
C TYR A 397 -0.45 3.01 19.50
N ARG A 398 0.29 2.45 20.45
CA ARG A 398 0.98 1.15 20.33
C ARG A 398 0.52 0.16 21.39
N LEU A 399 0.23 -1.07 20.94
CA LEU A 399 0.02 -2.26 21.75
C LEU A 399 1.11 -3.27 21.46
N ASP A 400 1.94 -3.55 22.47
CA ASP A 400 2.97 -4.60 22.41
C ASP A 400 2.45 -5.85 23.13
N LEU A 401 2.39 -6.99 22.45
CA LEU A 401 2.04 -8.30 23.02
C LEU A 401 3.29 -9.18 23.07
N THR A 402 3.76 -9.51 24.26
CA THR A 402 4.91 -10.40 24.46
C THR A 402 4.44 -11.75 24.95
N ASP A 403 4.62 -12.79 24.12
CA ASP A 403 4.21 -14.15 24.43
C ASP A 403 5.17 -14.83 25.44
N ALA A 404 4.80 -16.01 25.91
CA ALA A 404 5.61 -16.80 26.85
C ALA A 404 7.00 -17.20 26.31
N SER A 405 7.22 -17.16 24.99
CA SER A 405 8.54 -17.39 24.38
C SER A 405 9.44 -16.15 24.38
N GLY A 406 8.90 -14.99 24.79
CA GLY A 406 9.60 -13.71 24.79
C GLY A 406 9.54 -12.99 23.44
N ARG A 407 8.76 -13.48 22.47
CA ARG A 407 8.56 -12.81 21.20
C ARG A 407 7.50 -11.73 21.35
N THR A 408 7.82 -10.52 20.87
CA THR A 408 6.91 -9.38 20.91
C THR A 408 6.30 -9.14 19.52
N GLU A 409 4.97 -9.07 19.48
CA GLU A 409 4.19 -8.57 18.37
C GLU A 409 3.77 -7.13 18.70
N THR A 410 4.01 -6.20 17.79
CA THR A 410 3.61 -4.80 17.95
C THR A 410 2.45 -4.48 17.01
N MET A 411 1.43 -3.80 17.53
CA MET A 411 0.24 -3.39 16.79
C MET A 411 -0.06 -1.91 17.02
N SER A 412 -0.75 -1.27 16.08
CA SER A 412 -1.36 0.03 16.31
C SER A 412 -2.69 -0.13 17.05
N ILE A 413 -3.02 0.81 17.94
CA ILE A 413 -4.26 0.80 18.73
C ILE A 413 -4.74 2.22 19.03
N PHE A 414 -6.04 2.45 19.02
CA PHE A 414 -6.67 3.66 19.56
C PHE A 414 -8.14 3.47 19.95
N GLU A 415 -8.66 4.42 20.74
CA GLU A 415 -10.08 4.53 21.13
C GLU A 415 -10.77 5.59 20.23
N PRO A 416 -11.60 5.19 19.25
CA PRO A 416 -12.30 6.16 18.40
C PRO A 416 -13.31 7.01 19.18
N ASP A 417 -13.88 6.45 20.25
CA ASP A 417 -14.81 7.14 21.14
C ASP A 417 -14.08 7.64 22.38
N LYS A 418 -13.99 8.97 22.50
CA LYS A 418 -13.25 9.62 23.58
C LYS A 418 -13.72 9.16 24.97
N GLY A 419 -12.83 8.49 25.70
CA GLY A 419 -13.06 8.02 27.06
C GLY A 419 -13.88 6.74 27.17
N SER A 420 -14.02 5.98 26.07
CA SER A 420 -14.69 4.70 26.03
C SER A 420 -13.78 3.64 25.39
N ASP A 421 -13.58 2.53 26.11
CA ASP A 421 -12.90 1.34 25.59
C ASP A 421 -13.89 0.33 24.98
N GLY A 422 -15.17 0.71 24.80
CA GLY A 422 -16.20 -0.15 24.21
C GLY A 422 -15.92 -0.55 22.76
N LEU A 423 -15.15 0.27 22.03
CA LEU A 423 -14.61 -0.04 20.72
C LEU A 423 -13.12 0.29 20.73
N LEU A 424 -12.30 -0.67 20.31
CA LEU A 424 -10.89 -0.47 20.02
C LEU A 424 -10.65 -0.68 18.53
N VAL A 425 -9.81 0.15 17.93
CA VAL A 425 -9.31 -0.10 16.57
C VAL A 425 -7.88 -0.58 16.67
N ILE A 426 -7.65 -1.86 16.35
CA ILE A 426 -6.34 -2.52 16.46
C ILE A 426 -5.85 -2.94 15.08
N ASN A 427 -4.71 -2.38 14.64
CA ASN A 427 -4.15 -2.58 13.29
C ASN A 427 -5.17 -2.31 12.15
N GLY A 428 -6.10 -1.39 12.38
CA GLY A 428 -7.18 -1.00 11.45
C GLY A 428 -8.45 -1.86 11.55
N ASN A 429 -8.50 -2.86 12.42
CA ASN A 429 -9.70 -3.67 12.63
C ASN A 429 -10.49 -3.22 13.85
N ASN A 430 -11.81 -3.24 13.74
CA ASN A 430 -12.71 -2.92 14.85
C ASN A 430 -12.82 -4.11 15.81
N TYR A 431 -12.63 -3.84 17.09
CA TYR A 431 -12.73 -4.77 18.21
C TYR A 431 -13.76 -4.23 19.18
N LEU A 432 -14.94 -4.87 19.22
CA LEU A 432 -16.02 -4.47 20.12
C LEU A 432 -15.86 -5.18 21.46
N LYS A 433 -16.00 -4.43 22.55
CA LYS A 433 -15.96 -5.00 23.89
C LYS A 433 -17.17 -5.92 24.10
N ASP A 434 -16.91 -7.14 24.56
CA ASP A 434 -17.96 -8.06 24.97
C ASP A 434 -18.39 -7.74 26.40
N ASP A 435 -19.61 -7.22 26.55
CA ASP A 435 -20.23 -6.92 27.84
C ASP A 435 -20.82 -8.17 28.52
N GLY A 436 -20.71 -9.35 27.90
CA GLY A 436 -21.17 -10.63 28.43
C GLY A 436 -22.70 -10.75 28.55
N LYS A 437 -23.45 -10.09 27.65
CA LYS A 437 -24.92 -10.06 27.67
C LYS A 437 -25.58 -10.85 26.55
#